data_AF-A0A0F9MUB7-F1
#
_entry.id   AF-A0A0F9MUB7-F1
#
_cell.length_a   1.000
_cell.length_b   1.000
_cell.length_c   1.000
_cell.angle_alpha   90.00
_cell.angle_beta   90.00
_cell.angle_gamma   90.00
#
_symmetry.space_group_name_H-M   'P 1'
#
loop_
_entity.id
_entity.type
_entity.pdbx_description
1 polymer ?
#
loop_
_entity_poly.entity_id
_entity_poly.type
_entity_poly.pdbx_seq_one_letter_code
_entity_poly.pdbx_strand_id
1 'polypeptide(L)'
;MERKLFELLFEYLEIKHYLLLNDLVDGKNLIKSIFGNLRFLKTYNPLKNLKWSDTDEIWLSHNIFERERGFVYQDLFYKDSVRE
;
A
#
# COMPACT_ATOMS: atom_id res chain seq x y z
N MET A 1 14.81 25.45 -2.97
CA MET A 1 14.38 26.64 -2.19
C MET A 1 13.38 26.25 -1.10
N GLU A 2 12.40 25.39 -1.44
CA GLU A 2 11.33 24.93 -0.53
C GLU A 2 11.81 24.12 0.69
N ARG A 3 12.85 23.28 0.55
CA ARG A 3 13.37 22.45 1.65
C ARG A 3 13.80 23.27 2.88
N LYS A 4 14.40 24.46 2.66
CA LYS A 4 14.83 25.37 3.73
C LYS A 4 13.66 25.97 4.51
N LEU A 5 12.49 26.15 3.87
CA LEU A 5 11.30 26.68 4.54
C LEU A 5 10.70 25.64 5.49
N PHE A 6 10.63 24.37 5.06
CA PHE A 6 10.10 23.30 5.90
C PHE A 6 11.01 22.97 7.08
N GLU A 7 12.34 23.02 6.89
CA GLU A 7 13.30 22.86 7.97
C GLU A 7 13.11 23.93 9.06
N LEU A 8 13.01 25.21 8.67
CA LEU A 8 12.75 26.33 9.60
C LEU A 8 11.39 26.21 10.30
N LEU A 9 10.36 25.79 9.58
CA LEU A 9 9.02 25.59 10.15
C LEU A 9 9.02 24.44 11.18
N PHE A 10 9.67 23.34 10.87
CA PHE A 10 9.73 22.17 11.77
C PHE A 10 10.60 22.42 12.99
N GLU A 11 11.67 23.20 12.83
CA GLU A 11 12.46 23.72 13.95
C GLU A 11 11.61 24.62 14.86
N TYR A 12 10.86 25.58 14.30
CA TYR A 12 9.96 26.44 15.06
C TYR A 12 8.86 25.66 15.81
N LEU A 13 8.35 24.59 15.20
CA LEU A 13 7.31 23.73 15.79
C LEU A 13 7.86 22.62 16.71
N GLU A 14 9.17 22.60 16.97
CA GLU A 14 9.84 21.58 17.79
C GLU A 14 9.63 20.12 17.31
N ILE A 15 9.43 19.93 16.00
CA ILE A 15 9.25 18.61 15.40
C ILE A 15 10.63 17.95 15.25
N LYS A 16 10.94 16.98 16.12
CA LYS A 16 12.25 16.32 16.19
C LYS A 16 12.48 15.25 15.11
N HIS A 17 11.41 14.64 14.62
CA HIS A 17 11.49 13.53 13.67
C HIS A 17 10.53 13.79 12.51
N TYR A 18 11.11 14.02 11.33
CA TYR A 18 10.36 14.24 10.10
C TYR A 18 11.08 13.61 8.92
N LEU A 19 10.30 13.31 7.87
CA LEU A 19 10.81 12.84 6.59
C LEU A 19 10.24 13.75 5.50
N LEU A 20 11.13 14.45 4.79
CA LEU A 20 10.75 15.25 3.63
C LEU A 20 10.87 14.39 2.37
N LEU A 21 9.73 14.02 1.80
CA LEU A 21 9.65 13.29 0.55
C LEU A 21 9.54 14.31 -0.60
N ASN A 22 10.68 14.65 -1.20
CA ASN A 22 10.73 15.62 -2.31
C ASN A 22 10.48 14.97 -3.67
N ASP A 23 10.78 13.67 -3.80
CA ASP A 23 10.67 12.92 -5.05
C ASP A 23 9.43 12.02 -5.03
N LEU A 24 8.26 12.65 -4.90
CA LEU A 24 7.00 11.93 -5.01
C LEU A 24 6.80 11.50 -6.47
N VAL A 25 6.59 10.20 -6.67
CA VAL A 25 6.23 9.65 -7.98
C VAL A 25 4.72 9.68 -8.13
N ASP A 26 4.23 9.88 -9.36
CA ASP A 26 2.82 9.71 -9.67
C ASP A 26 2.40 8.26 -9.38
N GLY A 27 1.74 8.07 -8.23
CA GLY A 27 1.29 6.76 -7.75
C GLY A 27 0.33 6.08 -8.72
N LYS A 28 -0.48 6.84 -9.47
CA LYS A 28 -1.38 6.26 -10.47
C LYS A 28 -0.58 5.65 -11.61
N ASN A 29 0.46 6.34 -12.10
CA ASN A 29 1.33 5.82 -13.15
C ASN A 29 2.17 4.64 -12.66
N LEU A 30 2.63 4.66 -11.41
CA LEU A 30 3.34 3.54 -10.79
C LEU A 30 2.46 2.28 -10.71
N ILE A 31 1.23 2.39 -10.21
CA ILE A 31 0.32 1.24 -10.14
C ILE A 31 -0.04 0.76 -11.56
N LYS A 32 -0.23 1.70 -12.51
CA LYS A 32 -0.52 1.39 -13.91
C LYS A 32 0.63 0.66 -14.60
N SER A 33 1.88 0.93 -14.25
CA SER A 33 3.03 0.24 -14.85
C SER A 33 3.09 -1.24 -14.45
N ILE A 34 2.64 -1.56 -13.22
CA ILE A 34 2.64 -2.91 -12.65
C ILE A 34 1.41 -3.72 -13.10
N PHE A 35 0.22 -3.14 -13.02
CA PHE A 35 -1.06 -3.86 -13.22
C PHE A 35 -1.74 -3.53 -14.56
N GLY A 36 -1.20 -2.58 -15.33
CA GLY A 36 -1.80 -2.16 -16.60
C GLY A 36 -3.11 -1.40 -16.38
N ASN A 37 -4.24 -2.07 -16.51
CA ASN A 37 -5.55 -1.44 -16.36
C ASN A 37 -5.94 -1.29 -14.88
N LEU A 38 -6.31 -0.09 -14.45
CA LEU A 38 -6.66 0.21 -13.06
C LEU A 38 -8.14 0.01 -12.70
N ARG A 39 -8.96 -0.57 -13.59
CA ARG A 39 -10.40 -0.80 -13.31
C ARG A 39 -10.63 -1.64 -12.04
N PHE A 40 -9.74 -2.57 -11.71
CA PHE A 40 -9.84 -3.41 -10.52
C PHE A 40 -9.82 -2.60 -9.21
N LEU A 41 -9.18 -1.42 -9.18
CA LEU A 41 -9.14 -0.57 -7.98
C LEU A 41 -10.53 -0.11 -7.51
N LYS A 42 -11.53 -0.11 -8.41
CA LYS A 42 -12.91 0.24 -8.05
C LYS A 42 -13.59 -0.80 -7.16
N THR A 43 -13.12 -2.04 -7.23
CA THR A 43 -13.69 -3.20 -6.53
C THR A 43 -12.68 -3.86 -5.59
N TYR A 44 -11.42 -3.41 -5.62
CA TYR A 44 -10.34 -3.95 -4.80
C TYR A 44 -10.51 -3.53 -3.34
N ASN A 45 -10.55 -4.54 -2.46
CA ASN A 45 -10.52 -4.32 -1.01
C ASN A 45 -9.19 -4.87 -0.45
N PRO A 46 -8.22 -4.02 -0.09
CA PRO A 46 -6.93 -4.47 0.44
C PRO A 46 -7.06 -5.22 1.78
N LEU A 47 -8.17 -5.04 2.50
CA LEU A 47 -8.42 -5.66 3.81
C LEU A 47 -9.21 -6.97 3.71
N LYS A 48 -9.61 -7.39 2.51
CA LYS A 48 -10.44 -8.60 2.34
C LYS A 48 -9.77 -9.89 2.81
N ASN A 49 -8.44 -9.86 2.99
CA ASN A 49 -7.63 -10.97 3.46
C ASN A 49 -7.34 -10.91 4.95
N LEU A 50 -7.86 -9.90 5.66
CA LEU A 50 -7.75 -9.84 7.10
C LEU A 50 -8.86 -10.67 7.72
N LYS A 51 -8.48 -11.54 8.66
CA LYS A 51 -9.41 -12.28 9.52
C LYS A 51 -9.18 -11.80 10.96
N TRP A 52 -10.26 -11.58 11.69
CA TRP A 52 -10.20 -11.25 13.11
C TRP A 52 -9.71 -12.48 13.90
N SER A 53 -8.72 -12.28 14.77
CA SER A 53 -8.27 -13.30 15.74
C SER A 53 -8.98 -13.06 17.06
N ASP A 54 -9.86 -13.99 17.46
CA ASP A 54 -10.50 -13.93 18.78
C ASP A 54 -9.51 -14.17 19.93
N THR A 55 -8.34 -14.76 19.64
CA THR A 55 -7.31 -15.05 20.65
C THR A 55 -6.46 -13.83 20.96
N ASP A 56 -6.06 -13.08 19.93
CA ASP A 56 -5.15 -11.95 20.06
C ASP A 56 -5.88 -10.60 19.99
N GLU A 57 -7.19 -10.60 19.76
CA GLU A 57 -8.04 -9.42 19.56
C GLU A 57 -7.48 -8.44 18.51
N ILE A 58 -6.89 -8.99 17.44
CA ILE A 58 -6.32 -8.22 16.32
C ILE A 58 -6.69 -8.82 14.96
N TRP A 59 -6.67 -7.98 13.93
CA TRP A 59 -6.80 -8.41 12.54
C TRP A 59 -5.50 -9.04 12.05
N LEU A 60 -5.54 -10.31 11.68
CA LEU A 60 -4.40 -11.06 11.16
C LEU A 60 -4.54 -11.33 9.66
N SER A 61 -3.40 -11.38 8.96
CA SER A 61 -3.36 -11.80 7.57
C SER A 61 -3.81 -13.26 7.43
N HIS A 62 -4.62 -13.54 6.41
CA HIS A 62 -5.03 -14.89 6.02
C HIS A 62 -3.86 -15.87 5.92
N ASN A 63 -2.67 -15.38 5.52
CA ASN A 63 -1.46 -16.20 5.35
C ASN A 63 -0.91 -16.79 6.67
N ILE A 64 -1.34 -16.28 7.82
CA ILE A 64 -0.93 -16.78 9.15
C ILE A 64 -1.76 -18.02 9.55
N PHE A 65 -2.93 -18.22 8.92
CA PHE A 65 -3.80 -19.36 9.18
C PHE A 65 -3.43 -20.51 8.22
N GLU A 66 -2.37 -21.25 8.56
CA GLU A 66 -1.66 -22.25 7.72
C GLU A 66 -2.51 -23.39 7.09
N ARG A 67 -3.81 -23.50 7.36
CA ARG A 67 -4.66 -24.56 6.78
C ARG A 67 -5.26 -24.26 5.41
N GLU A 68 -5.32 -23.00 5.00
CA GLU A 68 -5.85 -22.59 3.69
C GLU A 68 -4.71 -21.97 2.87
N ARG A 69 -3.87 -22.82 2.25
CA ARG A 69 -2.82 -22.35 1.33
C ARG A 69 -3.46 -21.88 0.02
N GLY A 70 -3.96 -20.65 0.00
CA GLY A 70 -4.40 -19.96 -1.20
C GLY A 70 -4.19 -18.46 -1.05
N PHE A 71 -3.40 -17.84 -1.93
CA PHE A 71 -3.26 -16.39 -1.95
C PHE A 71 -4.59 -15.76 -2.39
N VAL A 72 -5.15 -14.89 -1.54
CA VAL A 72 -6.44 -14.21 -1.81
C VAL A 72 -6.18 -12.83 -2.44
N TYR A 73 -5.28 -12.76 -3.42
CA TYR A 73 -5.18 -11.59 -4.32
C TYR A 73 -5.45 -12.01 -5.76
N GLN A 74 -6.40 -12.93 -5.96
CA GLN A 74 -6.78 -13.46 -7.29
C GLN A 74 -7.33 -12.38 -8.25
N ASP A 75 -7.70 -11.21 -7.72
CA ASP A 75 -8.18 -10.04 -8.45
C ASP A 75 -7.06 -9.06 -8.86
N LEU A 76 -5.83 -9.27 -8.40
CA LEU A 76 -4.67 -8.51 -8.85
C LEU A 76 -4.07 -9.20 -10.07
N PHE A 77 -4.29 -8.60 -11.24
CA PHE A 77 -3.73 -9.08 -12.50
C PHE A 77 -2.50 -8.24 -12.87
N TYR A 78 -1.33 -8.87 -12.91
CA TYR A 78 -0.11 -8.20 -13.35
C TYR A 78 -0.15 -8.02 -14.86
N LYS A 79 0.44 -6.92 -15.34
CA LYS A 79 0.51 -6.63 -16.78
C LYS A 79 1.17 -7.78 -17.56
N ASP A 80 2.17 -8.42 -16.97
CA ASP A 80 2.96 -9.48 -17.62
C ASP A 80 2.37 -10.89 -17.44
N SER A 81 1.30 -11.03 -16.63
CA SER A 81 0.62 -12.32 -16.40
C SER A 81 -0.48 -12.64 -17.43
N VAL A 82 -0.78 -11.72 -18.35
CA VAL A 82 -1.68 -11.94 -19.48
C VAL A 82 -0.83 -12.12 -20.73
N ARG A 83 -0.37 -13.36 -20.98
CA ARG A 83 0.06 -13.76 -22.32
C ARG A 83 -1.18 -14.23 -23.07
N GLU A 84 -1.53 -13.53 -24.15
CA GLU A 84 -2.43 -14.03 -25.20
C GLU A 84 -1.89 -15.32 -25.82
#